data_AF-A0A848UWK5-F1
#
_entry.id   AF-A0A848UWK5-F1
#
_cell.length_a   1.000
_cell.length_b   1.000
_cell.length_c   1.000
_cell.angle_alpha   90.00
_cell.angle_beta   90.00
_cell.angle_gamma   90.00
#
_symmetry.space_group_name_H-M   'P 1'
#
loop_
_entity.id
_entity.type
_entity.pdbx_description
1 polymer ?
#
loop_
_entity_poly.entity_id
_entity_poly.type
_entity_poly.pdbx_seq_one_letter_code
_entity_poly.pdbx_strand_id
1 'polypeptide(L)'
;TGLPHHEWLVEGENLNFSSEILEALDLSMQEQNPYYKDLIQGNVLRQLEVTPLKAGTFNAFMKSIGKLGGQNKVPRLANDRKVAEGLISSQ
;
A
#
# COMPACT_ATOMS: atom_id res chain seq x y z
N THR A 1 9.96 10.54 13.93
CA THR A 1 10.67 10.23 12.67
C THR A 1 11.05 8.76 12.72
N GLY A 2 10.20 7.94 12.10
CA GLY A 2 10.16 6.48 12.29
C GLY A 2 10.95 5.73 11.22
N LEU A 3 11.31 4.48 11.54
CA LEU A 3 11.89 3.52 10.61
C LEU A 3 11.06 3.40 9.31
N PRO A 4 11.69 3.02 8.18
CA PRO A 4 10.96 2.74 6.94
C PRO A 4 9.91 1.63 7.14
N HIS A 5 8.89 1.62 6.29
CA HIS A 5 7.83 0.61 6.27
C HIS A 5 7.33 0.35 4.86
N HIS A 6 6.61 -0.76 4.70
CA HIS A 6 5.76 -0.97 3.54
C HIS A 6 4.43 -0.24 3.74
N GLU A 7 4.02 0.55 2.76
CA GLU A 7 2.71 1.20 2.73
C GLU A 7 1.84 0.51 1.66
N TRP A 8 0.67 0.06 2.07
CA TRP A 8 -0.27 -0.67 1.21
C TRP A 8 -1.50 0.21 1.01
N LEU A 9 -1.72 0.66 -0.23
CA LEU A 9 -2.92 1.43 -0.57
C LEU A 9 -3.99 0.46 -1.08
N VAL A 10 -5.12 0.37 -0.37
CA VAL A 10 -6.17 -0.61 -0.65
C VAL A 10 -7.46 0.11 -1.02
N GLU A 11 -7.96 -0.13 -2.23
CA GLU A 11 -9.23 0.43 -2.70
C GLU A 11 -10.40 -0.50 -2.40
N GLY A 12 -11.52 0.06 -1.91
CA GLY A 12 -12.74 -0.68 -1.70
C GLY A 12 -13.89 0.16 -1.14
N GLU A 13 -15.01 -0.50 -0.90
CA GLU A 13 -16.16 0.09 -0.20
C GLU A 13 -16.13 -0.33 1.28
N ASN A 14 -16.47 0.59 2.18
CA ASN A 14 -16.60 0.33 3.62
C ASN A 14 -15.35 -0.32 4.26
N LEU A 15 -14.16 0.02 3.79
CA LEU A 15 -12.91 -0.50 4.34
C LEU A 15 -12.69 0.04 5.77
N ASN A 16 -12.49 -0.88 6.71
CA ASN A 16 -12.06 -0.58 8.07
C ASN A 16 -11.00 -1.60 8.48
N PHE A 17 -9.78 -1.13 8.74
CA PHE A 17 -8.67 -1.98 9.17
C PHE A 17 -8.44 -1.75 10.66
N SER A 18 -8.91 -2.68 11.49
CA SER A 18 -8.62 -2.64 12.92
C SER A 18 -7.15 -3.01 13.19
N SER A 19 -6.66 -2.67 14.38
CA SER A 19 -5.31 -3.03 14.82
C SER A 19 -5.02 -4.52 14.67
N GLU A 20 -5.99 -5.37 14.98
CA GLU A 20 -5.86 -6.83 14.92
C GLU A 20 -5.70 -7.32 13.46
N ILE A 21 -6.39 -6.68 12.52
CA ILE A 21 -6.25 -7.01 11.08
C ILE A 21 -4.86 -6.62 10.59
N LEU A 22 -4.35 -5.45 10.99
CA LEU A 22 -3.02 -4.98 10.60
C LEU A 22 -1.92 -5.85 11.21
N GLU A 23 -2.08 -6.30 12.44
CA GLU A 23 -1.16 -7.24 13.09
C GLU A 23 -1.17 -8.60 12.37
N ALA A 24 -2.35 -9.16 12.10
CA ALA A 24 -2.47 -10.43 11.37
C ALA A 24 -1.86 -10.35 9.95
N LEU A 25 -2.03 -9.22 9.25
CA LEU A 25 -1.43 -8.99 7.94
C LEU A 25 0.10 -8.93 8.02
N ASP A 26 0.65 -8.22 9.00
CA ASP A 26 2.10 -8.13 9.20
C ASP A 26 2.71 -9.48 9.57
N LEU A 27 2.06 -10.25 10.45
CA LEU A 27 2.47 -11.61 10.78
C LEU A 27 2.47 -12.52 9.54
N SER A 28 1.42 -12.46 8.71
CA SER A 28 1.36 -13.25 7.48
C SER A 28 2.48 -12.86 6.50
N MET A 29 2.85 -11.57 6.43
CA MET A 29 4.01 -11.11 5.66
C MET A 29 5.33 -11.68 6.20
N GLN A 30 5.51 -11.70 7.52
CA GLN A 30 6.69 -12.30 8.15
C GLN A 30 6.77 -13.82 7.94
N GLU A 31 5.63 -14.52 7.90
CA GLU A 31 5.57 -15.96 7.62
C GLU A 31 5.95 -16.30 6.17
N GLN A 32 5.49 -15.50 5.21
CA GLN A 32 5.73 -15.74 3.78
C GLN A 32 7.07 -15.18 3.28
N ASN A 33 7.65 -14.21 3.99
CA ASN A 33 8.89 -13.56 3.61
C ASN A 33 9.89 -13.49 4.78
N PRO A 34 10.78 -14.49 4.91
CA PRO A 34 11.79 -14.52 5.97
C PRO A 34 12.67 -13.27 6.01
N TYR A 35 12.98 -12.67 4.85
CA TYR A 35 13.77 -11.44 4.80
C TYR A 35 13.01 -10.25 5.39
N TYR A 36 11.71 -10.12 5.13
CA TYR A 36 10.86 -9.11 5.78
C TYR A 36 10.86 -9.29 7.30
N LYS A 37 10.73 -10.53 7.77
CA LYS A 37 10.80 -10.88 9.19
C LYS A 37 12.13 -10.44 9.83
N ASP A 38 13.26 -10.73 9.19
CA ASP A 38 14.58 -10.32 9.69
C ASP A 38 14.70 -8.80 9.80
N LEU A 39 14.16 -8.04 8.84
CA LEU A 39 14.17 -6.58 8.88
C LEU A 39 13.30 -6.00 10.01
N ILE A 40 12.15 -6.61 10.30
CA ILE A 40 11.29 -6.23 11.44
C ILE A 40 11.99 -6.54 12.76
N GLN A 41 12.51 -7.76 12.93
CA GLN A 41 13.22 -8.17 14.15
C GLN A 41 14.50 -7.37 14.40
N GLY A 42 15.20 -7.01 13.33
CA GLY A 42 16.38 -6.15 13.36
C GLY A 42 16.09 -4.67 13.62
N ASN A 43 14.83 -4.27 13.80
CA ASN A 43 14.41 -2.86 13.88
C ASN A 43 14.92 -2.00 12.71
N VAL A 44 14.99 -2.59 11.51
CA VAL A 44 15.31 -1.89 10.27
C VAL A 44 14.03 -1.40 9.59
N LEU A 45 12.97 -2.21 9.62
CA LEU A 45 11.62 -1.83 9.24
C LEU A 45 10.73 -1.73 10.49
N ARG A 46 9.72 -0.86 10.41
CA ARG A 46 8.54 -0.96 11.29
C ARG A 46 7.43 -1.74 10.58
N GLN A 47 6.39 -2.09 11.35
CA GLN A 47 5.17 -2.72 10.86
C GLN A 47 4.63 -2.01 9.61
N LEU A 48 4.11 -2.78 8.67
CA LEU A 48 3.43 -2.23 7.50
C LEU A 48 2.24 -1.34 7.87
N GLU A 49 1.94 -0.39 7.00
CA GLU A 49 0.78 0.50 7.11
C GLU A 49 -0.18 0.24 5.96
N VAL A 50 -1.48 0.36 6.23
CA VAL A 50 -2.52 0.24 5.21
C VAL A 50 -3.28 1.57 5.13
N THR A 51 -3.35 2.14 3.94
CA THR A 51 -4.14 3.33 3.64
C THR A 51 -5.36 2.92 2.81
N PRO A 52 -6.58 3.01 3.36
CA PRO A 52 -7.79 2.77 2.60
C PRO A 52 -8.01 3.89 1.57
N LEU A 53 -8.43 3.50 0.36
CA LEU A 53 -8.83 4.40 -0.72
C LEU A 53 -10.31 4.15 -1.06
N LYS A 54 -11.01 5.21 -1.49
CA LYS A 54 -12.39 5.09 -1.96
C LYS A 54 -12.46 4.28 -3.25
N ALA A 55 -13.51 3.48 -3.42
CA ALA A 55 -13.80 2.82 -4.69
C ALA A 55 -13.75 3.81 -5.87
N GLY A 56 -13.08 3.43 -6.94
CA GLY A 56 -12.80 4.23 -8.13
C GLY A 56 -11.50 5.04 -8.11
N THR A 57 -10.76 5.09 -7.00
CA THR A 57 -9.55 5.94 -6.87
C THR A 57 -8.46 5.58 -7.89
N PHE A 58 -8.16 4.29 -8.09
CA PHE A 58 -7.17 3.85 -9.09
C PHE A 58 -7.59 4.25 -10.51
N ASN A 59 -8.89 4.15 -10.84
CA ASN A 59 -9.40 4.59 -12.14
C ASN A 59 -9.29 6.11 -12.30
N ALA A 60 -9.65 6.89 -11.27
CA ALA A 60 -9.54 8.34 -11.28
C ALA A 60 -8.09 8.80 -11.45
N PHE A 61 -7.15 8.17 -10.73
CA PHE A 61 -5.72 8.42 -10.87
C PHE A 61 -5.21 8.10 -12.28
N MET A 62 -5.54 6.92 -12.83
CA MET A 62 -5.13 6.57 -14.19
C MET A 62 -5.69 7.55 -15.22
N LYS A 63 -6.91 8.08 -14.99
CA LYS A 63 -7.53 9.09 -15.84
C LYS A 63 -6.78 10.42 -15.77
N SER A 64 -6.40 10.86 -14.57
CA SER A 64 -5.73 12.16 -14.36
C SER A 64 -4.36 12.21 -15.04
N ILE A 65 -3.66 11.06 -15.12
CA ILE A 65 -2.38 10.95 -15.83
C ILE A 65 -2.53 10.57 -17.32
N GLY A 66 -3.75 10.57 -17.86
CA GLY A 66 -4.02 10.26 -19.27
C GLY A 66 -3.79 8.79 -19.66
N LYS A 67 -3.79 7.88 -18.69
CA LYS A 67 -3.53 6.44 -18.87
C LYS A 67 -4.75 5.54 -18.59
N LEU A 68 -5.94 6.10 -18.43
CA LEU A 68 -7.17 5.32 -18.31
C LEU A 68 -7.52 4.71 -19.69
N GLY A 69 -7.50 3.39 -19.77
CA GLY A 69 -7.71 2.64 -21.03
C GLY A 69 -6.41 2.26 -21.76
N GLY A 70 -6.54 1.43 -22.80
CA GLY A 70 -5.41 0.85 -23.54
C GLY A 70 -4.68 -0.27 -22.77
N GLN A 71 -3.41 -0.53 -23.11
CA GLN A 71 -2.57 -1.54 -22.43
C GLN A 71 -1.80 -0.98 -21.20
N ASN A 72 -2.21 0.18 -20.67
CA ASN A 72 -1.58 0.76 -19.49
C ASN A 72 -1.99 0.00 -18.23
N LYS A 73 -1.00 -0.38 -17.41
CA LYS A 73 -1.21 -1.07 -16.13
C LYS A 73 -0.87 -0.15 -14.97
N VAL A 74 -1.69 -0.21 -13.92
CA VAL A 74 -1.36 0.39 -12.62
C VAL A 74 -0.13 -0.31 -12.04
N PRO A 75 0.93 0.43 -11.65
CA PRO A 75 2.05 -0.15 -10.92
C PRO A 75 1.59 -0.73 -9.58
N ARG A 76 1.94 -1.97 -9.28
CA ARG A 76 1.55 -2.65 -8.03
C ARG A 76 2.56 -2.45 -6.89
N LEU A 77 3.77 -2.04 -7.23
CA LEU A 77 4.88 -1.78 -6.31
C LEU A 77 5.74 -0.66 -6.90
N ALA A 78 6.14 0.29 -6.07
CA ALA A 78 7.02 1.38 -6.44
C ALA A 78 7.94 1.72 -5.26
N ASN A 79 9.17 2.14 -5.57
CA ASN A 79 10.15 2.59 -4.58
C ASN A 79 10.07 4.11 -4.33
N ASP A 80 9.24 4.82 -5.10
CA ASP A 80 8.96 6.24 -4.91
C ASP A 80 7.48 6.46 -4.58
N ARG A 81 7.17 7.66 -4.08
CA ARG A 81 5.81 8.00 -3.66
C ARG A 81 4.92 8.56 -4.78
N LYS A 82 5.38 8.64 -6.04
CA LYS A 82 4.61 9.35 -7.09
C LYS A 82 3.24 8.74 -7.33
N VAL A 83 3.18 7.41 -7.35
CA VAL A 83 1.91 6.69 -7.53
C VAL A 83 1.06 6.79 -6.25
N ALA A 84 1.66 6.58 -5.08
CA ALA A 84 0.97 6.67 -3.80
C ALA A 84 0.36 8.06 -3.57
N GLU A 85 1.13 9.13 -3.76
CA GLU A 85 0.68 10.52 -3.66
C GLU A 85 -0.40 10.84 -4.70
N GLY A 86 -0.23 10.38 -5.94
CA GLY A 86 -1.23 10.57 -6.97
C GLY A 86 -2.56 9.88 -6.66
N LEU A 87 -2.53 8.67 -6.07
CA LEU A 87 -3.72 7.98 -5.59
C LEU A 87 -4.34 8.72 -4.41
N ILE A 88 -3.52 9.12 -3.43
CA ILE A 88 -3.98 9.81 -2.22
C ILE A 88 -4.58 11.19 -2.55
N SER A 89 -4.13 11.86 -3.61
CA SER A 89 -4.70 13.13 -4.05
C SER A 89 -5.94 12.99 -4.95
N SER A 90 -6.23 11.78 -5.45
CA SER A 90 -7.30 11.52 -6.42
C SER A 90 -8.58 10.95 -5.79
N GLN A 91 -8.63 10.86 -4.46
CA GLN A 91 -9.77 10.39 -3.67
C GLN A 91 -10.77 11.50 -3.32
#